data_AF-A0A963Z7N4-F1
#
_entry.id   AF-A0A963Z7N4-F1
#
_cell.length_a   1.000
_cell.length_b   1.000
_cell.length_c   1.000
_cell.angle_alpha   90.00
_cell.angle_beta   90.00
_cell.angle_gamma   90.00
#
_symmetry.space_group_name_H-M   'P 1'
#
loop_
_entity.id
_entity.type
_entity.pdbx_description
1 polymer ?
#
loop_
_entity_poly.entity_id
_entity_poly.type
_entity_poly.pdbx_seq_one_letter_code
_entity_poly.pdbx_strand_id
1 'polypeptide(L)'
;MLTEASRALESLGGKITQLRFNPHDASSVAGAIVDMEQAINQKLRSYEGNLLVTNLANQMKAAYRQRILDRAAELRSIQETESMSVSENSQTLFRQIENTVSDLRRSEHTSFDRHIKKLSRLLHSQELEEITQQLASRVDLESWLAAGHATQGGFTGSAKLEWPSDLSDELGTVIQLVDRFSQEPREAINFSYTFYNAGNNITNNVQRMVAEVMIPFARDYIDYVKDRTGAVEATLIPQRKGPAARKVFVVHGHDNGAKEAVARFLTKIDFEPIILHEQANRGLTIIEKIESHSDVGFAVILLTPDDVGNSLKGAPQARARQNVILELGYFIGRLGRSRVCALKKESIEIPSDFEGVVYITFDDNDGWKTSLGRELDSAGFEIDWGKAMRP
;
A
#
# COMPACT_ATOMS: atom_id res chain seq x y z
N MET A 1 61.75 -24.63 3.40
CA MET A 1 60.56 -25.52 3.32
C MET A 1 59.72 -25.50 4.61
N LEU A 2 59.92 -26.38 5.60
CA LEU A 2 59.07 -26.46 6.82
C LEU A 2 59.21 -25.27 7.77
N THR A 3 60.44 -24.77 7.97
CA THR A 3 60.73 -23.65 8.88
C THR A 3 60.13 -22.32 8.39
N GLU A 4 60.04 -22.11 7.08
CA GLU A 4 59.42 -20.94 6.47
C GLU A 4 57.89 -20.98 6.55
N ALA A 5 57.30 -22.17 6.40
CA ALA A 5 55.86 -22.35 6.57
C ALA A 5 55.40 -22.05 8.00
N SER A 6 56.20 -22.42 9.01
CA SER A 6 55.92 -22.08 10.41
C SER A 6 55.94 -20.57 10.67
N ARG A 7 56.93 -19.85 10.13
CA ARG A 7 57.01 -18.37 10.26
C ARG A 7 55.92 -17.65 9.47
N ALA A 8 55.49 -18.20 8.33
CA ALA A 8 54.36 -17.68 7.58
C ALA A 8 53.05 -17.76 8.40
N LEU A 9 52.80 -18.88 9.09
CA LEU A 9 51.67 -19.05 10.00
C LEU A 9 51.69 -18.04 11.16
N GLU A 10 52.85 -17.81 11.76
CA GLU A 10 53.01 -16.79 12.81
C GLU A 10 52.69 -15.37 12.29
N SER A 11 53.13 -15.03 11.07
CA SER A 11 52.85 -13.71 10.47
C SER A 11 51.36 -13.46 10.16
N LEU A 12 50.63 -14.54 9.93
CA LEU A 12 49.18 -14.54 9.71
C LEU A 12 48.38 -14.54 11.02
N GLY A 13 49.04 -14.76 12.16
CA GLY A 13 48.44 -14.63 13.48
C GLY A 13 47.94 -13.21 13.74
N GLY A 14 46.77 -13.10 14.38
CA GLY A 14 46.15 -11.83 14.74
C GLY A 14 45.29 -11.19 13.64
N LYS A 15 45.05 -9.88 13.74
CA LYS A 15 44.22 -9.13 12.79
C LYS A 15 44.93 -9.01 11.45
N ILE A 16 44.31 -9.51 10.37
CA ILE A 16 44.84 -9.41 9.00
C ILE A 16 44.49 -8.04 8.40
N THR A 17 43.21 -7.68 8.40
CA THR A 17 42.70 -6.37 7.95
C THR A 17 41.32 -6.13 8.56
N GLN A 18 40.76 -4.92 8.36
CA GLN A 18 39.38 -4.59 8.67
C GLN A 18 38.70 -4.14 7.39
N LEU A 19 37.58 -4.78 7.06
CA LEU A 19 36.82 -4.51 5.86
C LEU A 19 35.56 -3.73 6.19
N ARG A 20 35.16 -2.84 5.29
CA ARG A 20 33.84 -2.21 5.28
C ARG A 20 33.24 -2.44 3.90
N PHE A 21 32.00 -2.91 3.85
CA PHE A 21 31.28 -3.11 2.61
C PHE A 21 29.79 -2.91 2.83
N ASN A 22 29.08 -2.54 1.76
CA ASN A 22 27.63 -2.53 1.72
C ASN A 22 27.13 -3.92 1.28
N PRO A 23 26.35 -4.64 2.11
CA PRO A 23 25.90 -6.00 1.79
C PRO A 23 24.91 -6.07 0.61
N HIS A 24 24.32 -4.95 0.19
CA HIS A 24 23.37 -4.86 -0.93
C HIS A 24 24.03 -4.42 -2.24
N ASP A 25 25.28 -3.97 -2.20
CA ASP A 25 26.06 -3.63 -3.39
C ASP A 25 27.06 -4.76 -3.68
N ALA A 26 26.78 -5.52 -4.75
CA ALA A 26 27.65 -6.61 -5.18
C ALA A 26 29.08 -6.14 -5.49
N SER A 27 29.26 -4.91 -5.96
CA SER A 27 30.58 -4.33 -6.25
C SER A 27 31.34 -4.01 -4.97
N SER A 28 30.65 -3.51 -3.93
CA SER A 28 31.23 -3.27 -2.61
C SER A 28 31.68 -4.58 -1.94
N VAL A 29 30.86 -5.63 -2.01
CA VAL A 29 31.22 -6.97 -1.49
C VAL A 29 32.42 -7.56 -2.26
N ALA A 30 32.42 -7.44 -3.59
CA ALA A 30 33.53 -7.88 -4.42
C ALA A 30 34.82 -7.11 -4.10
N GLY A 31 34.74 -5.80 -3.87
CA GLY A 31 35.86 -4.97 -3.44
C GLY A 31 36.45 -5.45 -2.11
N ALA A 32 35.63 -5.73 -1.11
CA ALA A 32 36.09 -6.24 0.17
C ALA A 32 36.79 -7.61 0.08
N ILE A 33 36.36 -8.48 -0.84
CA ILE A 33 37.04 -9.75 -1.12
C ILE A 33 38.44 -9.48 -1.69
N VAL A 34 38.54 -8.59 -2.68
CA VAL A 34 39.82 -8.20 -3.29
C VAL A 34 40.77 -7.62 -2.25
N ASP A 35 40.29 -6.71 -1.41
CA ASP A 35 41.09 -6.08 -0.35
C ASP A 35 41.61 -7.11 0.67
N MET A 36 40.79 -8.10 1.03
CA MET A 36 41.21 -9.20 1.90
C MET A 36 42.30 -10.06 1.26
N GLU A 37 42.11 -10.45 -0.01
CA GLU A 37 43.08 -11.27 -0.73
C GLU A 37 44.42 -10.54 -0.89
N GLN A 38 44.39 -9.22 -1.14
CA GLN A 38 45.57 -8.37 -1.19
C GLN A 38 46.28 -8.29 0.17
N ALA A 39 45.54 -8.12 1.27
CA ALA A 39 46.11 -8.09 2.61
C ALA A 39 46.83 -9.41 2.98
N ILE A 40 46.25 -10.56 2.59
CA ILE A 40 46.87 -11.88 2.77
C ILE A 40 48.17 -11.99 1.95
N ASN A 41 48.12 -11.59 0.67
CA ASN A 41 49.29 -11.59 -0.20
C ASN A 41 50.41 -10.70 0.35
N GLN A 42 50.07 -9.51 0.84
CA GLN A 42 51.04 -8.55 1.36
C GLN A 42 51.76 -9.09 2.60
N LYS A 43 51.04 -9.76 3.51
CA LYS A 43 51.65 -10.42 4.67
C LYS A 43 52.56 -11.59 4.30
N LEU A 44 52.22 -12.32 3.24
CA LEU A 44 52.95 -13.52 2.82
C LEU A 44 54.02 -13.28 1.76
N ARG A 45 54.19 -12.03 1.31
CA ARG A 45 55.10 -11.64 0.23
C ARG A 45 56.53 -12.15 0.42
N SER A 46 57.01 -12.16 1.66
CA SER A 46 58.36 -12.63 2.03
C SER A 46 58.59 -14.14 1.83
N TYR A 47 57.53 -14.89 1.52
CA TYR A 47 57.52 -16.35 1.39
C TYR A 47 57.09 -16.81 -0.02
N GLU A 48 57.06 -15.89 -0.99
CA GLU A 48 56.79 -16.20 -2.40
C GLU A 48 57.79 -17.25 -2.91
N GLY A 49 57.27 -18.36 -3.47
CA GLY A 49 58.07 -19.50 -3.94
C GLY A 49 58.02 -20.75 -3.06
N ASN A 50 57.50 -20.68 -1.84
CA ASN A 50 57.25 -21.86 -1.01
C ASN A 50 55.86 -22.46 -1.33
N LEU A 51 55.83 -23.69 -1.86
CA LEU A 51 54.61 -24.38 -2.29
C LEU A 51 53.60 -24.59 -1.14
N LEU A 52 54.07 -24.86 0.08
CA LEU A 52 53.18 -25.05 1.24
C LEU A 52 52.52 -23.74 1.65
N VAL A 53 53.28 -22.63 1.64
CA VAL A 53 52.74 -21.30 1.95
C VAL A 53 51.76 -20.84 0.87
N THR A 54 52.03 -21.15 -0.39
CA THR A 54 51.14 -20.83 -1.52
C THR A 54 49.81 -21.56 -1.39
N ASN A 55 49.82 -22.85 -1.09
CA ASN A 55 48.59 -23.63 -0.88
C ASN A 55 47.80 -23.14 0.34
N LEU A 56 48.49 -22.82 1.44
CA LEU A 56 47.87 -22.25 2.63
C LEU A 56 47.21 -20.89 2.33
N ALA A 57 47.90 -20.00 1.61
CA ALA A 57 47.37 -18.69 1.22
C ALA A 57 46.09 -18.84 0.40
N ASN A 58 46.07 -19.76 -0.57
CA ASN A 58 44.89 -20.00 -1.40
C ASN A 58 43.71 -20.56 -0.60
N GLN A 59 43.96 -21.51 0.31
CA GLN A 59 42.93 -22.03 1.21
C GLN A 59 42.36 -20.94 2.12
N MET A 60 43.22 -20.08 2.69
CA MET A 60 42.79 -18.99 3.54
C MET A 60 41.96 -17.95 2.77
N LYS A 61 42.38 -17.55 1.57
CA LYS A 61 41.61 -16.64 0.71
C LYS A 61 40.23 -17.21 0.40
N ALA A 62 40.13 -18.48 0.03
CA ALA A 62 38.85 -19.13 -0.22
C ALA A 62 37.96 -19.13 1.03
N ALA A 63 38.51 -19.45 2.19
CA ALA A 63 37.77 -19.45 3.46
C ALA A 63 37.28 -18.05 3.86
N TYR A 64 38.12 -17.01 3.74
CA TYR A 64 37.72 -15.64 4.05
C TYR A 64 36.74 -15.06 3.04
N ARG A 65 36.89 -15.39 1.76
CA ARG A 65 35.92 -15.04 0.71
C ARG A 65 34.54 -15.59 1.06
N GLN A 66 34.45 -16.86 1.42
CA GLN A 66 33.19 -17.46 1.82
C GLN A 66 32.60 -16.77 3.06
N ARG A 67 33.42 -16.51 4.10
CA ARG A 67 32.97 -15.77 5.29
C ARG A 67 32.43 -14.37 4.99
N ILE A 68 33.03 -13.64 4.04
CA ILE A 68 32.55 -12.31 3.63
C ILE A 68 31.18 -12.43 2.95
N LEU A 69 31.02 -13.42 2.07
CA LEU A 69 29.74 -13.69 1.40
C LEU A 69 28.64 -14.11 2.39
N ASP A 70 28.97 -15.01 3.31
CA ASP A 70 28.05 -15.46 4.36
C ASP A 70 27.63 -14.29 5.25
N ARG A 71 28.58 -13.44 5.66
CA ARG A 71 28.27 -12.24 6.46
C ARG A 71 27.42 -11.23 5.69
N ALA A 72 27.66 -11.06 4.39
CA ALA A 72 26.83 -10.21 3.54
C ALA A 72 25.39 -10.75 3.41
N ALA A 73 25.23 -12.08 3.33
CA ALA A 73 23.92 -12.72 3.32
C ALA A 73 23.19 -12.58 4.67
N GLU A 74 23.89 -12.77 5.78
CA GLU A 74 23.35 -12.60 7.14
C GLU A 74 22.85 -11.17 7.38
N LEU A 75 23.68 -10.17 7.02
CA LEU A 75 23.32 -8.75 7.16
C LEU A 75 22.12 -8.35 6.28
N ARG A 76 21.97 -8.97 5.10
CA ARG A 76 20.77 -8.81 4.25
C ARG A 76 19.51 -9.31 4.96
N SER A 77 19.58 -10.51 5.52
CA SER A 77 18.44 -11.13 6.22
C SER A 77 17.97 -10.33 7.45
N ILE A 78 18.92 -9.80 8.24
CA ILE A 78 18.61 -8.99 9.43
C ILE A 78 17.88 -7.70 9.03
N GLN A 79 18.37 -7.01 7.99
CA GLN A 79 17.80 -5.76 7.52
C GLN A 79 16.42 -5.95 6.87
N GLU A 80 16.23 -7.07 6.14
CA GLU A 80 14.90 -7.48 5.65
C GLU A 80 13.93 -7.71 6.81
N THR A 81 14.36 -8.40 7.88
CA THR A 81 13.52 -8.67 9.07
C THR A 81 13.09 -7.40 9.81
N GLU A 82 14.02 -6.46 10.02
CA GLU A 82 13.71 -5.16 10.63
C GLU A 82 12.77 -4.32 9.76
N SER A 83 13.01 -4.26 8.45
CA SER A 83 12.13 -3.54 7.50
C SER A 83 10.71 -4.13 7.44
N MET A 84 10.59 -5.45 7.52
CA MET A 84 9.29 -6.14 7.58
C MET A 84 8.53 -5.80 8.86
N SER A 85 9.20 -5.79 10.02
CA SER A 85 8.54 -5.45 11.29
C SER A 85 7.99 -4.02 11.34
N VAL A 86 8.74 -3.07 10.77
CA VAL A 86 8.34 -1.65 10.69
C VAL A 86 7.17 -1.48 9.71
N SER A 87 7.20 -2.21 8.58
CA SER A 87 6.11 -2.25 7.61
C SER A 87 4.82 -2.84 8.19
N GLU A 88 4.90 -3.95 8.94
CA GLU A 88 3.73 -4.60 9.56
C GLU A 88 3.07 -3.73 10.65
N ASN A 89 3.88 -3.03 11.46
CA ASN A 89 3.37 -2.09 12.46
C ASN A 89 2.68 -0.89 11.82
N SER A 90 3.31 -0.30 10.79
CA SER A 90 2.75 0.85 10.06
C SER A 90 1.43 0.50 9.37
N GLN A 91 1.33 -0.69 8.77
CA GLN A 91 0.07 -1.17 8.20
C GLN A 91 -1.03 -1.39 9.23
N THR A 92 -0.68 -1.95 10.39
CA THR A 92 -1.62 -2.15 11.48
C THR A 92 -2.21 -0.81 11.92
N LEU A 93 -1.36 0.21 11.99
CA LEU A 93 -1.73 1.57 12.35
C LEU A 93 -2.63 2.22 11.29
N PHE A 94 -2.29 2.12 10.00
CA PHE A 94 -3.14 2.63 8.91
C PHE A 94 -4.53 2.00 8.92
N ARG A 95 -4.61 0.68 9.07
CA ARG A 95 -5.90 -0.02 9.21
C ARG A 95 -6.68 0.45 10.45
N GLN A 96 -6.00 0.72 11.56
CA GLN A 96 -6.65 1.25 12.76
C GLN A 96 -7.19 2.67 12.54
N ILE A 97 -6.50 3.51 11.78
CA ILE A 97 -6.97 4.85 11.38
C ILE A 97 -8.23 4.72 10.51
N GLU A 98 -8.17 3.94 9.42
CA GLU A 98 -9.32 3.72 8.52
C GLU A 98 -10.56 3.20 9.26
N ASN A 99 -10.38 2.19 10.11
CA ASN A 99 -11.47 1.62 10.91
C ASN A 99 -12.05 2.66 11.88
N THR A 100 -11.19 3.45 12.53
CA THR A 100 -11.65 4.47 13.49
C THR A 100 -12.41 5.60 12.81
N VAL A 101 -12.04 5.98 11.59
CA VAL A 101 -12.79 6.97 10.80
C VAL A 101 -14.12 6.39 10.29
N SER A 102 -14.14 5.12 9.89
CA SER A 102 -15.40 4.43 9.55
C SER A 102 -16.35 4.34 10.76
N ASP A 103 -15.80 4.07 11.96
CA ASP A 103 -16.56 4.07 13.20
C ASP A 103 -17.10 5.48 13.53
N LEU A 104 -16.30 6.53 13.30
CA LEU A 104 -16.74 7.93 13.44
C LEU A 104 -17.93 8.24 12.52
N ARG A 105 -17.92 7.77 11.27
CA ARG A 105 -19.01 8.00 10.32
C ARG A 105 -20.31 7.33 10.75
N ARG A 106 -20.21 6.19 11.43
CA ARG A 106 -21.36 5.45 11.96
C ARG A 106 -21.73 5.88 13.38
N SER A 107 -20.99 6.82 13.97
CA SER A 107 -21.18 7.21 15.37
C SER A 107 -22.46 8.02 15.57
N GLU A 108 -23.08 7.79 16.72
CA GLU A 108 -24.06 8.69 17.31
C GLU A 108 -23.34 9.63 18.28
N HIS A 109 -24.04 10.67 18.74
CA HIS A 109 -23.48 11.66 19.68
C HIS A 109 -22.80 11.02 20.92
N THR A 110 -23.27 9.86 21.39
CA THR A 110 -22.71 9.15 22.55
C THR A 110 -21.42 8.40 22.26
N SER A 111 -21.20 7.95 21.01
CA SER A 111 -20.05 7.13 20.63
C SER A 111 -18.95 7.93 19.92
N PHE A 112 -19.26 9.13 19.41
CA PHE A 112 -18.30 10.01 18.74
C PHE A 112 -17.06 10.31 19.60
N ASP A 113 -17.26 10.67 20.88
CA ASP A 113 -16.18 11.01 21.83
C ASP A 113 -15.08 9.92 21.88
N ARG A 114 -15.51 8.67 22.00
CA ARG A 114 -14.59 7.53 22.08
C ARG A 114 -13.73 7.42 20.81
N HIS A 115 -14.34 7.57 19.64
CA HIS A 115 -13.65 7.35 18.38
C HIS A 115 -12.76 8.53 17.99
N ILE A 116 -13.16 9.78 18.31
CA ILE A 116 -12.32 10.94 17.99
C ILE A 116 -11.06 10.99 18.86
N LYS A 117 -11.19 10.64 20.15
CA LYS A 117 -10.04 10.45 21.06
C LYS A 117 -9.12 9.32 20.61
N LYS A 118 -9.70 8.25 20.06
CA LYS A 118 -8.92 7.15 19.49
C LYS A 118 -8.17 7.60 18.24
N LEU A 119 -8.81 8.37 17.35
CA LEU A 119 -8.19 8.88 16.14
C LEU A 119 -7.00 9.79 16.45
N SER A 120 -7.17 10.79 17.32
CA SER A 120 -6.07 11.66 17.75
C SER A 120 -4.90 10.85 18.31
N ARG A 121 -5.16 9.86 19.19
CA ARG A 121 -4.10 8.98 19.72
C ARG A 121 -3.37 8.17 18.64
N LEU A 122 -4.06 7.74 17.59
CA LEU A 122 -3.44 6.99 16.49
C LEU A 122 -2.54 7.90 15.65
N LEU A 123 -2.99 9.13 15.35
CA LEU A 123 -2.20 10.14 14.65
C LEU A 123 -0.95 10.53 15.46
N HIS A 124 -1.05 10.53 16.79
CA HIS A 124 0.04 10.80 17.73
C HIS A 124 0.73 9.54 18.28
N SER A 125 0.76 8.48 17.48
CA SER A 125 1.55 7.28 17.79
C SER A 125 3.04 7.56 17.56
N GLN A 126 3.91 6.77 18.22
CA GLN A 126 5.36 6.97 18.16
C GLN A 126 5.89 7.01 16.72
N GLU A 127 5.30 6.22 15.83
CA GLU A 127 5.68 6.09 14.42
C GLU A 127 5.25 7.29 13.56
N LEU A 128 4.17 7.98 13.95
CA LEU A 128 3.58 9.07 13.18
C LEU A 128 3.86 10.45 13.76
N GLU A 129 4.26 10.54 15.03
CA GLU A 129 4.35 11.78 15.80
C GLU A 129 5.13 12.88 15.07
N GLU A 130 6.30 12.54 14.50
CA GLU A 130 7.14 13.52 13.80
C GLU A 130 6.42 14.12 12.58
N ILE A 131 5.77 13.28 11.78
CA ILE A 131 5.03 13.70 10.58
C ILE A 131 3.79 14.50 10.99
N THR A 132 3.03 14.01 11.97
CA THR A 132 1.82 14.65 12.49
C THR A 132 2.12 16.05 13.02
N GLN A 133 3.15 16.18 13.88
CA GLN A 133 3.56 17.48 14.42
C GLN A 133 4.05 18.43 13.33
N GLN A 134 4.82 17.92 12.37
CA GLN A 134 5.30 18.72 11.26
C GLN A 134 4.14 19.32 10.45
N LEU A 135 3.14 18.51 10.10
CA LEU A 135 1.95 18.97 9.37
C LEU A 135 1.11 19.95 10.20
N ALA A 136 0.82 19.60 11.46
CA ALA A 136 0.01 20.45 12.35
C ALA A 136 0.64 21.83 12.55
N SER A 137 1.97 21.93 12.66
CA SER A 137 2.67 23.20 12.90
C SER A 137 2.60 24.22 11.75
N ARG A 138 2.14 23.82 10.57
CA ARG A 138 2.08 24.69 9.38
C ARG A 138 0.87 25.61 9.36
N VAL A 139 -0.13 25.33 10.18
CA VAL A 139 -1.46 25.96 10.11
C VAL A 139 -1.76 26.72 11.40
N ASP A 140 -2.36 27.90 11.25
CA ASP A 140 -3.00 28.62 12.34
C ASP A 140 -4.51 28.30 12.35
N LEU A 141 -4.91 27.30 13.15
CA LEU A 141 -6.30 26.85 13.22
C LEU A 141 -7.24 27.95 13.72
N GLU A 142 -6.81 28.78 14.67
CA GLU A 142 -7.66 29.82 15.26
C GLU A 142 -7.98 30.90 14.23
N SER A 143 -6.98 31.37 13.49
CA SER A 143 -7.19 32.33 12.40
C SER A 143 -8.08 31.76 11.30
N TRP A 144 -7.90 30.49 10.95
CA TRP A 144 -8.72 29.82 9.94
C TRP A 144 -10.19 29.66 10.37
N LEU A 145 -10.43 29.23 11.62
CA LEU A 145 -11.78 29.14 12.18
C LEU A 145 -12.44 30.50 12.26
N ALA A 146 -11.72 31.53 12.69
CA ALA A 146 -12.24 32.90 12.77
C ALA A 146 -12.65 33.43 11.40
N ALA A 147 -11.83 33.19 10.36
CA ALA A 147 -12.17 33.55 8.98
C ALA A 147 -13.45 32.83 8.52
N GLY A 148 -13.58 31.53 8.81
CA GLY A 148 -14.79 30.76 8.50
C GLY A 148 -16.03 31.32 9.20
N HIS A 149 -15.95 31.59 10.50
CA HIS A 149 -17.06 32.19 11.26
C HIS A 149 -17.46 33.57 10.74
N ALA A 150 -16.51 34.38 10.28
CA ALA A 150 -16.79 35.71 9.71
C ALA A 150 -17.65 35.65 8.43
N THR A 151 -17.70 34.51 7.74
CA THR A 151 -18.56 34.32 6.56
C THR A 151 -20.03 34.02 6.90
N GLN A 152 -20.37 33.84 8.18
CA GLN A 152 -21.72 33.47 8.59
C GLN A 152 -22.74 34.55 8.22
N GLY A 153 -23.76 34.17 7.46
CA GLY A 153 -24.88 35.03 7.11
C GLY A 153 -26.01 35.03 8.15
N GLY A 154 -27.20 35.45 7.74
CA GLY A 154 -28.36 35.61 8.64
C GLY A 154 -29.00 34.33 9.20
N PHE A 155 -28.52 33.14 8.78
CA PHE A 155 -29.05 31.84 9.23
C PHE A 155 -27.93 30.96 9.78
N THR A 156 -28.20 30.22 10.88
CA THR A 156 -27.26 29.25 11.46
C THR A 156 -26.92 28.15 10.44
N GLY A 157 -25.63 27.81 10.32
CA GLY A 157 -25.15 26.82 9.35
C GLY A 157 -24.85 27.37 7.96
N SER A 158 -24.84 28.69 7.78
CA SER A 158 -24.49 29.35 6.51
C SER A 158 -23.01 29.71 6.39
N ALA A 159 -22.21 29.48 7.44
CA ALA A 159 -20.78 29.75 7.42
C ALA A 159 -20.08 28.78 6.47
N LYS A 160 -19.00 29.26 5.83
CA LYS A 160 -18.19 28.51 4.87
C LYS A 160 -16.75 28.47 5.33
N LEU A 161 -16.09 27.36 5.03
CA LEU A 161 -14.67 27.17 5.25
C LEU A 161 -13.94 27.31 3.91
N GLU A 162 -12.86 28.07 3.91
CA GLU A 162 -11.92 28.14 2.79
C GLU A 162 -10.75 27.20 3.09
N TRP A 163 -10.79 26.00 2.51
CA TRP A 163 -9.77 24.97 2.74
C TRP A 163 -8.44 25.37 2.07
N PRO A 164 -7.28 25.11 2.72
CA PRO A 164 -5.98 25.34 2.10
C PRO A 164 -5.84 24.58 0.77
N SER A 165 -5.18 25.17 -0.22
CA SER A 165 -4.94 24.51 -1.51
C SER A 165 -3.71 23.58 -1.50
N ASP A 166 -2.80 23.76 -0.52
CA ASP A 166 -1.66 22.87 -0.32
C ASP A 166 -2.08 21.67 0.54
N LEU A 167 -1.78 20.46 0.07
CA LEU A 167 -2.17 19.23 0.75
C LEU A 167 -1.60 19.15 2.17
N SER A 168 -0.37 19.61 2.42
CA SER A 168 0.23 19.53 3.76
C SER A 168 -0.47 20.46 4.74
N ASP A 169 -0.90 21.62 4.26
CA ASP A 169 -1.66 22.58 5.06
C ASP A 169 -3.11 22.09 5.31
N GLU A 170 -3.74 21.45 4.32
CA GLU A 170 -5.06 20.83 4.50
C GLU A 170 -5.00 19.69 5.54
N LEU A 171 -4.04 18.78 5.41
CA LEU A 171 -3.81 17.69 6.38
C LEU A 171 -3.52 18.25 7.77
N GLY A 172 -2.65 19.27 7.88
CA GLY A 172 -2.35 19.96 9.14
C GLY A 172 -3.59 20.59 9.79
N THR A 173 -4.50 21.15 8.98
CA THR A 173 -5.76 21.73 9.46
C THR A 173 -6.65 20.67 10.08
N VAL A 174 -6.82 19.52 9.40
CA VAL A 174 -7.67 18.43 9.90
C VAL A 174 -7.06 17.75 11.12
N ILE A 175 -5.74 17.60 11.21
CA ILE A 175 -5.05 17.10 12.42
C ILE A 175 -5.42 17.98 13.63
N GLN A 176 -5.26 19.31 13.50
CA GLN A 176 -5.59 20.21 14.62
C GLN A 176 -7.08 20.18 14.98
N LEU A 177 -7.98 20.00 14.01
CA LEU A 177 -9.41 19.79 14.29
C LEU A 177 -9.65 18.50 15.05
N VAL A 178 -9.03 17.39 14.65
CA VAL A 178 -9.12 16.09 15.35
C VAL A 178 -8.65 16.24 16.79
N ASP A 179 -7.52 16.89 17.03
CA ASP A 179 -6.98 17.10 18.37
C ASP A 179 -7.90 17.97 19.21
N ARG A 180 -8.40 19.06 18.64
CA ARG A 180 -9.35 19.95 19.30
C ARG A 180 -10.63 19.21 19.70
N PHE A 181 -11.21 18.43 18.79
CA PHE A 181 -12.40 17.63 19.06
C PHE A 181 -12.14 16.47 20.02
N SER A 182 -10.90 15.97 20.09
CA SER A 182 -10.52 14.97 21.08
C SER A 182 -10.49 15.52 22.51
N GLN A 183 -10.12 16.80 22.65
CA GLN A 183 -10.06 17.50 23.93
C GLN A 183 -11.45 17.98 24.38
N GLU A 184 -12.21 18.60 23.48
CA GLU A 184 -13.58 19.05 23.73
C GLU A 184 -14.54 18.55 22.63
N PRO A 185 -15.09 17.33 22.75
CA PRO A 185 -15.97 16.73 21.74
C PRO A 185 -17.23 17.55 21.41
N ARG A 186 -17.68 18.41 22.32
CA ARG A 186 -18.81 19.31 22.06
C ARG A 186 -18.50 20.35 20.99
N GLU A 187 -17.23 20.71 20.81
CA GLU A 187 -16.84 21.62 19.74
C GLU A 187 -17.05 20.98 18.36
N ALA A 188 -16.92 19.66 18.22
CA ALA A 188 -17.26 18.97 16.98
C ALA A 188 -18.75 19.12 16.62
N ILE A 189 -19.63 19.09 17.62
CA ILE A 189 -21.07 19.31 17.43
C ILE A 189 -21.31 20.73 16.95
N ASN A 190 -20.76 21.73 17.64
CA ASN A 190 -20.92 23.14 17.26
C ASN A 190 -20.35 23.44 15.87
N PHE A 191 -19.17 22.89 15.58
CA PHE A 191 -18.53 23.00 14.27
C PHE A 191 -19.41 22.38 13.17
N SER A 192 -19.93 21.17 13.39
CA SER A 192 -20.82 20.50 12.43
C SER A 192 -22.10 21.30 12.16
N TYR A 193 -22.69 21.92 13.19
CA TYR A 193 -23.85 22.82 13.02
C TYR A 193 -23.53 24.10 12.26
N THR A 194 -22.29 24.59 12.40
CA THR A 194 -21.89 25.87 11.83
C THR A 194 -21.51 25.74 10.36
N PHE A 195 -20.80 24.68 9.99
CA PHE A 195 -20.21 24.53 8.66
C PHE A 195 -20.79 23.38 7.83
N TYR A 196 -21.42 22.39 8.47
CA TYR A 196 -21.90 21.16 7.82
C TYR A 196 -23.38 20.89 8.13
N ASN A 197 -24.16 21.94 8.30
CA ASN A 197 -25.57 21.84 8.66
C ASN A 197 -26.37 21.02 7.62
N ALA A 198 -27.01 19.95 8.08
CA ALA A 198 -27.91 19.07 7.36
C ALA A 198 -29.27 18.95 8.09
N GLY A 199 -29.70 20.05 8.74
CA GLY A 199 -30.96 20.17 9.45
C GLY A 199 -30.82 20.05 10.96
N ASN A 200 -31.94 19.72 11.61
CA ASN A 200 -32.03 19.77 13.08
C ASN A 200 -31.42 18.54 13.78
N ASN A 201 -31.03 17.51 13.04
CA ASN A 201 -30.50 16.27 13.62
C ASN A 201 -28.98 16.38 13.81
N ILE A 202 -28.55 16.49 15.08
CA ILE A 202 -27.14 16.52 15.50
C ILE A 202 -26.32 15.41 14.83
N THR A 203 -26.84 14.18 14.88
CA THR A 203 -26.15 13.00 14.35
C THR A 203 -25.89 13.15 12.85
N ASN A 204 -26.88 13.64 12.08
CA ASN A 204 -26.69 13.83 10.63
C ASN A 204 -25.62 14.88 10.32
N ASN A 205 -25.56 15.97 11.08
CA ASN A 205 -24.57 17.04 10.89
C ASN A 205 -23.16 16.52 11.17
N VAL A 206 -22.98 15.78 12.27
CA VAL A 206 -21.70 15.16 12.63
C VAL A 206 -21.29 14.12 11.59
N GLN A 207 -22.19 13.24 11.17
CA GLN A 207 -21.89 12.21 10.16
C GLN A 207 -21.51 12.84 8.82
N ARG A 208 -22.17 13.93 8.42
CA ARG A 208 -21.83 14.70 7.23
C ARG A 208 -20.43 15.32 7.33
N MET A 209 -20.12 15.98 8.44
CA MET A 209 -18.79 16.53 8.71
C MET A 209 -17.71 15.43 8.63
N VAL A 210 -17.94 14.26 9.26
CA VAL A 210 -16.98 13.14 9.20
C VAL A 210 -16.80 12.65 7.77
N ALA A 211 -17.89 12.52 7.00
CA ALA A 211 -17.81 12.05 5.62
C ALA A 211 -17.08 13.02 4.69
N GLU A 212 -17.30 14.33 4.86
CA GLU A 212 -16.71 15.37 4.00
C GLU A 212 -15.29 15.78 4.44
N VAL A 213 -14.91 15.56 5.71
CA VAL A 213 -13.60 16.00 6.25
C VAL A 213 -12.70 14.83 6.64
N MET A 214 -13.17 13.94 7.51
CA MET A 214 -12.31 12.94 8.15
C MET A 214 -11.98 11.74 7.25
N ILE A 215 -12.92 11.33 6.39
CA ILE A 215 -12.71 10.24 5.43
C ILE A 215 -11.64 10.59 4.37
N PRO A 216 -11.77 11.70 3.61
CA PRO A 216 -10.73 12.08 2.66
C PRO A 216 -9.39 12.32 3.36
N PHE A 217 -9.40 12.99 4.53
CA PHE A 217 -8.21 13.15 5.36
C PHE A 217 -7.51 11.82 5.67
N ALA A 218 -8.23 10.80 6.15
CA ALA A 218 -7.60 9.53 6.52
C ALA A 218 -6.90 8.87 5.32
N ARG A 219 -7.55 8.88 4.15
CA ARG A 219 -6.96 8.37 2.91
C ARG A 219 -5.69 9.15 2.56
N ASP A 220 -5.81 10.47 2.46
CA ASP A 220 -4.74 11.34 1.95
C ASP A 220 -3.56 11.42 2.94
N TYR A 221 -3.84 11.37 4.25
CA TYR A 221 -2.83 11.30 5.30
C TYR A 221 -2.05 9.98 5.24
N ILE A 222 -2.75 8.84 5.09
CA ILE A 222 -2.09 7.54 4.95
C ILE A 222 -1.19 7.52 3.73
N ASP A 223 -1.66 8.04 2.59
CA ASP A 223 -0.86 8.10 1.37
C ASP A 223 0.34 9.05 1.53
N TYR A 224 0.16 10.22 2.16
CA TYR A 224 1.26 11.14 2.49
C TYR A 224 2.33 10.49 3.38
N VAL A 225 1.91 9.73 4.40
CA VAL A 225 2.85 9.01 5.27
C VAL A 225 3.57 7.90 4.50
N LYS A 226 2.87 7.13 3.67
CA LYS A 226 3.47 6.08 2.85
C LYS A 226 4.55 6.64 1.93
N ASP A 227 4.29 7.76 1.26
CA ASP A 227 5.24 8.42 0.37
C ASP A 227 6.49 8.94 1.11
N ARG A 228 6.30 9.47 2.33
CA ARG A 228 7.39 10.00 3.17
C ARG A 228 8.26 8.92 3.80
N THR A 229 7.63 7.85 4.27
CA THR A 229 8.29 6.79 5.04
C THR A 229 8.80 5.65 4.15
N GLY A 230 8.36 5.61 2.90
CA GLY A 230 8.56 4.44 2.04
C GLY A 230 7.84 3.20 2.58
N ALA A 231 6.89 3.36 3.51
CA ALA A 231 6.07 2.27 4.03
C ALA A 231 5.21 1.73 2.89
N VAL A 232 5.71 0.67 2.26
CA VAL A 232 4.91 -0.08 1.30
C VAL A 232 3.86 -0.83 2.11
N GLU A 233 2.61 -0.79 1.67
CA GLU A 233 1.62 -1.73 2.16
C GLU A 233 2.22 -3.13 1.93
N ALA A 234 2.65 -3.83 3.00
CA ALA A 234 2.84 -5.28 2.96
C ALA A 234 1.50 -5.94 2.63
N THR A 235 1.15 -5.82 1.36
CA THR A 235 0.36 -6.82 0.70
C THR A 235 1.09 -8.12 0.99
N LEU A 236 0.37 -9.15 1.45
CA LEU A 236 0.91 -10.51 1.66
C LEU A 236 1.41 -11.15 0.34
N ILE A 237 1.67 -10.35 -0.69
CA ILE A 237 2.12 -10.75 -2.00
C ILE A 237 3.64 -10.69 -2.03
N PRO A 238 4.30 -11.72 -2.58
CA PRO A 238 5.70 -11.60 -2.95
C PRO A 238 5.94 -10.33 -3.80
N GLN A 239 6.81 -9.45 -3.31
CA GLN A 239 7.40 -8.38 -4.12
C GLN A 239 8.00 -9.00 -5.38
N ARG A 240 7.51 -8.54 -6.53
CA ARG A 240 7.80 -9.09 -7.84
C ARG A 240 9.28 -8.91 -8.17
N LYS A 241 10.04 -10.00 -8.25
CA LYS A 241 11.41 -10.01 -8.81
C LYS A 241 11.35 -10.20 -10.33
N GLY A 242 10.97 -9.16 -11.08
CA GLY A 242 11.00 -9.17 -12.56
C GLY A 242 9.95 -8.28 -13.25
N PRO A 243 10.03 -8.03 -14.56
CA PRO A 243 9.11 -7.14 -15.27
C PRO A 243 7.66 -7.64 -15.24
N ALA A 244 6.71 -6.71 -15.07
CA ALA A 244 5.30 -6.75 -15.46
C ALA A 244 4.85 -7.94 -16.33
N ALA A 245 4.44 -9.09 -15.79
CA ALA A 245 3.76 -10.11 -16.56
C ALA A 245 2.44 -9.45 -16.87
N ARG A 246 2.19 -9.25 -18.17
CA ARG A 246 1.00 -8.53 -18.64
C ARG A 246 -0.21 -9.44 -18.50
N LYS A 247 -0.44 -10.03 -17.33
CA LYS A 247 -1.54 -10.91 -17.02
C LYS A 247 -2.52 -10.19 -16.12
N VAL A 248 -3.81 -10.36 -16.38
CA VAL A 248 -4.90 -9.74 -15.62
C VAL A 248 -5.94 -10.79 -15.32
N PHE A 249 -6.31 -10.94 -14.05
CA PHE A 249 -7.47 -11.77 -13.71
C PHE A 249 -8.75 -11.09 -14.17
N VAL A 250 -9.63 -11.86 -14.81
CA VAL A 250 -10.99 -11.41 -15.15
C VAL A 250 -11.96 -12.28 -14.38
N VAL A 251 -12.60 -11.67 -13.39
CA VAL A 251 -13.64 -12.30 -12.56
C VAL A 251 -15.00 -11.91 -13.11
N HIS A 252 -15.86 -12.90 -13.32
CA HIS A 252 -17.20 -12.68 -13.87
C HIS A 252 -18.18 -13.69 -13.31
N GLY A 253 -19.47 -13.36 -13.35
CA GLY A 253 -20.54 -14.33 -13.11
C GLY A 253 -21.14 -14.85 -14.41
N HIS A 254 -22.43 -14.65 -14.65
CA HIS A 254 -23.13 -15.26 -15.78
C HIS A 254 -23.08 -14.45 -17.09
N ASP A 255 -22.72 -13.17 -17.05
CA ASP A 255 -22.63 -12.32 -18.24
C ASP A 255 -21.37 -12.63 -19.08
N ASN A 256 -21.50 -13.60 -19.98
CA ASN A 256 -20.44 -13.97 -20.92
C ASN A 256 -20.09 -12.84 -21.91
N GLY A 257 -21.05 -11.98 -22.26
CA GLY A 257 -20.81 -10.88 -23.19
C GLY A 257 -19.87 -9.83 -22.59
N ALA A 258 -20.11 -9.44 -21.34
CA ALA A 258 -19.23 -8.53 -20.61
C ALA A 258 -17.82 -9.12 -20.44
N LYS A 259 -17.74 -10.41 -20.03
CA LYS A 259 -16.48 -11.16 -19.93
C LYS A 259 -15.67 -11.12 -21.23
N GLU A 260 -16.30 -11.47 -22.35
CA GLU A 260 -15.63 -11.50 -23.65
C GLU A 260 -15.18 -10.10 -24.10
N ALA A 261 -16.00 -9.07 -23.86
CA ALA A 261 -15.65 -7.69 -24.20
C ALA A 261 -14.38 -7.23 -23.44
N VAL A 262 -14.31 -7.50 -22.14
CA VAL A 262 -13.12 -7.18 -21.32
C VAL A 262 -11.91 -7.98 -21.75
N ALA A 263 -12.05 -9.30 -21.94
CA ALA A 263 -10.94 -10.14 -22.38
C ALA A 263 -10.37 -9.70 -23.74
N ARG A 264 -11.24 -9.37 -24.71
CA ARG A 264 -10.84 -8.83 -26.00
C ARG A 264 -10.10 -7.49 -25.87
N PHE A 265 -10.61 -6.59 -25.03
CA PHE A 265 -9.96 -5.30 -24.81
C PHE A 265 -8.57 -5.47 -24.19
N LEU A 266 -8.45 -6.24 -23.11
CA LEU A 266 -7.17 -6.54 -22.47
C LEU A 266 -6.17 -7.15 -23.47
N THR A 267 -6.62 -8.08 -24.31
CA THR A 267 -5.79 -8.68 -25.37
C THR A 267 -5.34 -7.65 -26.41
N LYS A 268 -6.23 -6.71 -26.79
CA LYS A 268 -5.92 -5.60 -27.73
C LYS A 268 -4.81 -4.70 -27.20
N ILE A 269 -4.74 -4.49 -25.89
CA ILE A 269 -3.69 -3.70 -25.22
C ILE A 269 -2.54 -4.59 -24.70
N ASP A 270 -2.32 -5.76 -25.32
CA ASP A 270 -1.23 -6.70 -25.05
C ASP A 270 -1.21 -7.31 -23.64
N PHE A 271 -2.37 -7.42 -22.97
CA PHE A 271 -2.50 -8.20 -21.74
C PHE A 271 -3.10 -9.59 -22.02
N GLU A 272 -2.70 -10.57 -21.24
CA GLU A 272 -3.23 -11.93 -21.17
C GLU A 272 -4.35 -11.98 -20.10
N PRO A 273 -5.63 -12.06 -20.50
CA PRO A 273 -6.72 -12.23 -19.56
C PRO A 273 -6.75 -13.67 -19.02
N ILE A 274 -6.76 -13.81 -17.70
CA ILE A 274 -6.93 -15.11 -17.01
C ILE A 274 -8.35 -15.18 -16.48
N ILE A 275 -9.17 -16.03 -17.12
CA ILE A 275 -10.56 -16.28 -16.73
C ILE A 275 -10.60 -17.49 -15.81
N LEU A 276 -10.82 -17.27 -14.52
CA LEU A 276 -10.72 -18.29 -13.48
C LEU A 276 -11.70 -19.47 -13.64
N HIS A 277 -12.91 -19.20 -14.12
CA HIS A 277 -13.97 -20.20 -14.29
C HIS A 277 -13.78 -21.13 -15.49
N GLU A 278 -12.91 -20.77 -16.46
CA GLU A 278 -12.70 -21.55 -17.69
C GLU A 278 -11.47 -22.49 -17.61
N GLN A 279 -10.62 -22.33 -16.59
CA GLN A 279 -9.45 -23.19 -16.42
C GLN A 279 -9.85 -24.57 -15.87
N ALA A 280 -9.33 -25.64 -16.50
CA ALA A 280 -9.59 -27.02 -16.09
C ALA A 280 -9.37 -27.22 -14.58
N ASN A 281 -10.41 -27.70 -13.89
CA ASN A 281 -10.44 -27.71 -12.42
C ASN A 281 -9.30 -28.49 -11.76
N ARG A 282 -8.73 -29.54 -12.41
CA ARG A 282 -7.63 -30.39 -11.88
C ARG A 282 -7.74 -30.79 -10.38
N GLY A 283 -8.94 -30.74 -9.80
CA GLY A 283 -9.18 -30.94 -8.36
C GLY A 283 -8.84 -29.76 -7.43
N LEU A 284 -8.40 -28.62 -7.98
CA LEU A 284 -8.04 -27.42 -7.22
C LEU A 284 -9.26 -26.52 -6.95
N THR A 285 -9.29 -25.96 -5.76
CA THR A 285 -10.18 -24.86 -5.38
C THR A 285 -9.83 -23.58 -6.16
N ILE A 286 -10.78 -22.66 -6.23
CA ILE A 286 -10.59 -21.35 -6.87
C ILE A 286 -9.39 -20.58 -6.29
N ILE A 287 -9.18 -20.71 -4.97
CA ILE A 287 -8.08 -20.06 -4.25
C ILE A 287 -6.73 -20.64 -4.69
N GLU A 288 -6.60 -21.97 -4.78
CA GLU A 288 -5.38 -22.63 -5.23
C GLU A 288 -5.05 -22.31 -6.70
N LYS A 289 -6.07 -22.14 -7.55
CA LYS A 289 -5.86 -21.65 -8.93
C LYS A 289 -5.29 -20.23 -8.94
N ILE A 290 -5.78 -19.35 -8.06
CA ILE A 290 -5.28 -17.99 -7.95
C ILE A 290 -3.83 -17.98 -7.44
N GLU A 291 -3.51 -18.85 -6.47
CA GLU A 291 -2.14 -19.00 -5.95
C GLU A 291 -1.15 -19.52 -7.00
N SER A 292 -1.60 -20.41 -7.90
CA SER A 292 -0.76 -20.93 -9.00
C SER A 292 -0.39 -19.88 -10.08
N HIS A 293 -1.06 -18.72 -10.09
CA HIS A 293 -0.76 -17.58 -10.96
C HIS A 293 -0.24 -16.40 -10.13
N SER A 294 0.77 -16.67 -9.31
CA SER A 294 1.38 -15.69 -8.40
C SER A 294 2.07 -14.51 -9.11
N ASP A 295 2.21 -14.56 -10.44
CA ASP A 295 2.81 -13.52 -11.28
C ASP A 295 1.81 -12.45 -11.77
N VAL A 296 0.52 -12.61 -11.48
CA VAL A 296 -0.55 -11.66 -11.86
C VAL A 296 -0.57 -10.46 -10.92
N GLY A 297 -0.55 -9.26 -11.48
CA GLY A 297 -0.44 -8.01 -10.72
C GLY A 297 -1.68 -7.10 -10.76
N PHE A 298 -2.78 -7.55 -11.37
CA PHE A 298 -4.01 -6.77 -11.49
C PHE A 298 -5.24 -7.69 -11.65
N ALA A 299 -6.40 -7.24 -11.15
CA ALA A 299 -7.67 -7.94 -11.31
C ALA A 299 -8.79 -6.99 -11.78
N VAL A 300 -9.60 -7.47 -12.73
CA VAL A 300 -10.82 -6.82 -13.20
C VAL A 300 -12.02 -7.65 -12.76
N ILE A 301 -12.93 -7.03 -12.03
CA ILE A 301 -14.11 -7.68 -11.44
C ILE A 301 -15.37 -7.19 -12.15
N LEU A 302 -16.11 -8.09 -12.79
CA LEU A 302 -17.37 -7.77 -13.47
C LEU A 302 -18.54 -7.93 -12.51
N LEU A 303 -19.10 -6.80 -12.09
CA LEU A 303 -20.27 -6.74 -11.23
C LEU A 303 -21.52 -6.57 -12.10
N THR A 304 -22.12 -7.70 -12.48
CA THR A 304 -23.30 -7.79 -13.35
C THR A 304 -24.55 -8.19 -12.55
N PRO A 305 -25.78 -7.86 -13.02
CA PRO A 305 -27.03 -8.18 -12.31
C PRO A 305 -27.42 -9.67 -12.42
N ASP A 306 -26.57 -10.56 -11.90
CA ASP A 306 -26.72 -12.00 -12.06
C ASP A 306 -27.70 -12.63 -11.07
N ASP A 307 -27.78 -12.07 -9.86
CA ASP A 307 -28.61 -12.57 -8.77
C ASP A 307 -29.59 -11.46 -8.30
N VAL A 308 -30.57 -11.86 -7.49
CA VAL A 308 -31.44 -10.92 -6.75
C VAL A 308 -31.24 -11.14 -5.25
N GLY A 309 -31.15 -10.06 -4.48
CA GLY A 309 -31.01 -10.11 -3.02
C GLY A 309 -31.55 -8.86 -2.33
N ASN A 310 -31.61 -8.92 -1.00
CA ASN A 310 -32.05 -7.82 -0.16
C ASN A 310 -31.61 -8.00 1.29
N SER A 311 -31.55 -6.89 2.02
CA SER A 311 -31.55 -6.93 3.49
C SER A 311 -32.90 -7.44 4.00
N LEU A 312 -32.93 -7.98 5.22
CA LEU A 312 -34.16 -8.51 5.84
C LEU A 312 -35.33 -7.49 5.88
N LYS A 313 -35.02 -6.19 5.84
CA LYS A 313 -35.99 -5.09 5.83
C LYS A 313 -36.06 -4.35 4.48
N GLY A 314 -35.29 -4.78 3.49
CA GLY A 314 -35.17 -4.13 2.17
C GLY A 314 -36.01 -4.82 1.11
N ALA A 315 -36.27 -4.10 0.02
CA ALA A 315 -36.87 -4.67 -1.18
C ALA A 315 -35.83 -5.48 -1.98
N PRO A 316 -36.24 -6.53 -2.71
CA PRO A 316 -35.38 -7.25 -3.65
C PRO A 316 -34.72 -6.30 -4.66
N GLN A 317 -33.41 -6.44 -4.84
CA GLN A 317 -32.59 -5.67 -5.76
C GLN A 317 -31.70 -6.61 -6.57
N ALA A 318 -31.38 -6.22 -7.81
CA ALA A 318 -30.36 -6.90 -8.60
C ALA A 318 -29.01 -6.76 -7.89
N ARG A 319 -28.20 -7.82 -7.91
CA ARG A 319 -26.87 -7.85 -7.29
C ARG A 319 -25.91 -8.70 -8.10
N ALA A 320 -24.61 -8.46 -7.90
CA ALA A 320 -23.58 -9.36 -8.41
C ALA A 320 -23.64 -10.73 -7.73
N ARG A 321 -23.21 -11.75 -8.45
CA ARG A 321 -23.14 -13.12 -7.94
C ARG A 321 -22.29 -13.19 -6.68
N GLN A 322 -22.73 -13.93 -5.67
CA GLN A 322 -22.02 -13.97 -4.37
C GLN A 322 -20.55 -14.41 -4.48
N ASN A 323 -20.24 -15.36 -5.37
CA ASN A 323 -18.85 -15.79 -5.59
C ASN A 323 -17.98 -14.65 -6.14
N VAL A 324 -18.53 -13.81 -7.02
CA VAL A 324 -17.82 -12.63 -7.55
C VAL A 324 -17.53 -11.62 -6.45
N ILE A 325 -18.45 -11.45 -5.49
CA ILE A 325 -18.25 -10.60 -4.31
C ILE A 325 -17.16 -11.17 -3.38
N LEU A 326 -17.13 -12.49 -3.19
CA LEU A 326 -16.07 -13.15 -2.42
C LEU A 326 -14.70 -12.96 -3.09
N GLU A 327 -14.64 -13.16 -4.41
CA GLU A 327 -13.41 -12.99 -5.21
C GLU A 327 -12.95 -11.53 -5.24
N LEU A 328 -13.86 -10.55 -5.28
CA LEU A 328 -13.55 -9.14 -5.09
C LEU A 328 -12.82 -8.90 -3.76
N GLY A 329 -13.39 -9.37 -2.65
CA GLY A 329 -12.77 -9.25 -1.33
C GLY A 329 -11.41 -9.92 -1.25
N TYR A 330 -11.28 -11.12 -1.85
CA TYR A 330 -10.01 -11.83 -1.93
C TYR A 330 -8.96 -11.03 -2.70
N PHE A 331 -9.29 -10.50 -3.88
CA PHE A 331 -8.34 -9.74 -4.69
C PHE A 331 -7.97 -8.40 -4.06
N ILE A 332 -8.87 -7.76 -3.31
CA ILE A 332 -8.50 -6.56 -2.52
C ILE A 332 -7.51 -6.92 -1.43
N GLY A 333 -7.78 -7.98 -0.66
CA GLY A 333 -6.88 -8.42 0.41
C GLY A 333 -5.54 -8.94 -0.12
N ARG A 334 -5.55 -9.56 -1.31
CA ARG A 334 -4.34 -10.07 -1.95
C ARG A 334 -3.59 -8.96 -2.67
N LEU A 335 -4.16 -8.29 -3.68
CA LEU A 335 -3.48 -7.35 -4.57
C LEU A 335 -3.41 -5.90 -4.04
N GLY A 336 -4.21 -5.56 -3.04
CA GLY A 336 -4.44 -4.17 -2.61
C GLY A 336 -5.49 -3.48 -3.48
N ARG A 337 -6.15 -2.45 -2.93
CA ARG A 337 -7.26 -1.73 -3.60
C ARG A 337 -6.84 -1.10 -4.93
N SER A 338 -5.61 -0.57 -5.01
CA SER A 338 -5.07 0.11 -6.21
C SER A 338 -4.78 -0.81 -7.40
N ARG A 339 -4.88 -2.13 -7.22
CA ARG A 339 -4.65 -3.14 -8.26
C ARG A 339 -5.91 -3.95 -8.59
N VAL A 340 -7.08 -3.45 -8.17
CA VAL A 340 -8.38 -4.07 -8.40
C VAL A 340 -9.34 -3.04 -8.98
N CYS A 341 -9.88 -3.33 -10.16
CA CYS A 341 -10.87 -2.48 -10.82
C CYS A 341 -12.20 -3.22 -10.95
N ALA A 342 -13.29 -2.65 -10.43
CA ALA A 342 -14.63 -3.19 -10.57
C ALA A 342 -15.38 -2.51 -11.72
N LEU A 343 -15.80 -3.28 -12.73
CA LEU A 343 -16.69 -2.81 -13.78
C LEU A 343 -18.13 -3.14 -13.39
N LYS A 344 -18.93 -2.10 -13.14
CA LYS A 344 -20.30 -2.21 -12.68
C LYS A 344 -21.28 -2.03 -13.84
N LYS A 345 -22.05 -3.06 -14.14
CA LYS A 345 -23.14 -3.00 -15.11
C LYS A 345 -24.46 -2.71 -14.38
N GLU A 346 -25.20 -1.73 -14.88
CA GLU A 346 -26.51 -1.31 -14.35
C GLU A 346 -26.50 -0.92 -12.86
N SER A 347 -27.70 -0.70 -12.30
CA SER A 347 -27.87 -0.40 -10.89
C SER A 347 -28.04 -1.69 -10.10
N ILE A 348 -26.96 -2.15 -9.49
CA ILE A 348 -26.94 -3.30 -8.58
C ILE A 348 -26.58 -2.90 -7.13
N GLU A 349 -27.03 -3.72 -6.18
CA GLU A 349 -26.59 -3.70 -4.78
C GLU A 349 -25.10 -4.06 -4.69
N ILE A 350 -24.34 -3.28 -3.91
CA ILE A 350 -22.91 -3.50 -3.65
C ILE A 350 -22.68 -3.35 -2.14
N PRO A 351 -21.89 -4.24 -1.50
CA PRO A 351 -21.59 -4.10 -0.08
C PRO A 351 -20.86 -2.77 0.23
N SER A 352 -21.33 -2.08 1.27
CA SER A 352 -20.82 -0.76 1.67
C SER A 352 -19.35 -0.77 2.09
N ASP A 353 -18.84 -1.91 2.56
CA ASP A 353 -17.45 -2.01 3.02
C ASP A 353 -16.42 -2.05 1.86
N PHE A 354 -16.89 -2.00 0.60
CA PHE A 354 -16.05 -1.83 -0.59
C PHE A 354 -15.96 -0.36 -1.08
N GLU A 355 -16.46 0.61 -0.30
CA GLU A 355 -16.23 2.04 -0.52
C GLU A 355 -14.72 2.33 -0.49
N GLY A 356 -14.09 2.45 -1.66
CA GLY A 356 -12.64 2.58 -1.83
C GLY A 356 -12.05 1.73 -2.97
N VAL A 357 -12.84 0.81 -3.52
CA VAL A 357 -12.53 0.15 -4.80
C VAL A 357 -12.95 1.06 -5.95
N VAL A 358 -12.17 1.11 -7.02
CA VAL A 358 -12.54 1.87 -8.23
C VAL A 358 -13.72 1.18 -8.91
N TYR A 359 -14.83 1.90 -9.03
CA TYR A 359 -16.02 1.47 -9.77
C TYR A 359 -16.11 2.23 -11.09
N ILE A 360 -15.97 1.50 -12.20
CA ILE A 360 -16.18 2.03 -13.54
C ILE A 360 -17.53 1.54 -14.02
N THR A 361 -18.37 2.44 -14.50
CA THR A 361 -19.62 2.05 -15.17
C THR A 361 -19.29 1.26 -16.44
N PHE A 362 -19.79 0.04 -16.53
CA PHE A 362 -19.72 -0.79 -17.72
C PHE A 362 -20.88 -0.40 -18.65
N ASP A 363 -20.62 0.55 -19.54
CA ASP A 363 -21.57 1.03 -20.53
C ASP A 363 -21.37 0.39 -21.92
N ASP A 364 -22.41 0.49 -22.76
CA ASP A 364 -22.36 0.02 -24.14
C ASP A 364 -21.64 1.00 -25.09
N ASN A 365 -21.22 2.17 -24.58
CA ASN A 365 -20.54 3.22 -25.35
C ASN A 365 -19.01 3.07 -25.31
N ASP A 366 -18.50 1.96 -24.77
CA ASP A 366 -17.08 1.66 -24.64
C ASP A 366 -16.28 2.65 -23.77
N GLY A 367 -16.95 3.51 -22.99
CA GLY A 367 -16.28 4.48 -22.11
C GLY A 367 -15.42 3.80 -21.05
N TRP A 368 -15.86 2.63 -20.60
CA TRP A 368 -15.15 1.78 -19.65
C TRP A 368 -13.76 1.34 -20.12
N LYS A 369 -13.51 1.23 -21.44
CA LYS A 369 -12.21 0.82 -22.00
C LYS A 369 -11.13 1.85 -21.67
N THR A 370 -11.44 3.13 -21.86
CA THR A 370 -10.52 4.23 -21.57
C THR A 370 -10.24 4.32 -20.08
N SER A 371 -11.29 4.23 -19.26
CA SER A 371 -11.15 4.27 -17.80
C SER A 371 -10.33 3.09 -17.27
N LEU A 372 -10.59 1.87 -17.74
CA LEU A 372 -9.81 0.69 -17.37
C LEU A 372 -8.34 0.81 -17.78
N GLY A 373 -8.06 1.39 -18.96
CA GLY A 373 -6.70 1.70 -19.38
C GLY A 373 -5.97 2.64 -18.40
N ARG A 374 -6.66 3.65 -17.87
CA ARG A 374 -6.07 4.60 -16.90
C ARG A 374 -5.79 3.95 -15.55
N GLU A 375 -6.63 3.01 -15.13
CA GLU A 375 -6.39 2.26 -13.89
C GLU A 375 -5.18 1.34 -14.01
N LEU A 376 -5.00 0.68 -15.16
CA LEU A 376 -3.80 -0.13 -15.42
C LEU A 376 -2.54 0.75 -15.46
N ASP A 377 -2.59 1.92 -16.08
CA ASP A 377 -1.48 2.89 -16.10
C ASP A 377 -1.12 3.36 -14.68
N SER A 378 -2.13 3.76 -13.89
CA SER A 378 -1.97 4.16 -12.48
C SER A 378 -1.40 3.04 -11.59
N ALA A 379 -1.71 1.78 -11.91
CA ALA A 379 -1.15 0.61 -11.22
C ALA A 379 0.29 0.26 -11.65
N GLY A 380 0.89 1.07 -12.53
CA GLY A 380 2.28 0.99 -12.98
C GLY A 380 2.49 0.11 -14.20
N PHE A 381 1.46 -0.16 -15.00
CA PHE A 381 1.60 -0.92 -16.26
C PHE A 381 1.71 0.02 -17.46
N GLU A 382 2.64 -0.26 -18.37
CA GLU A 382 2.77 0.52 -19.61
C GLU A 382 1.61 0.21 -20.58
N ILE A 383 0.89 1.26 -20.99
CA ILE A 383 -0.27 1.19 -21.90
C ILE A 383 0.05 1.82 -23.25
N ASP A 384 -0.15 1.07 -24.32
CA ASP A 384 -0.18 1.62 -25.69
C ASP A 384 -1.55 2.27 -25.94
N TRP A 385 -1.62 3.57 -25.69
CA TRP A 385 -2.83 4.38 -25.91
C TRP A 385 -3.27 4.43 -27.37
N GLY A 386 -2.36 4.22 -28.33
CA GLY A 386 -2.69 4.09 -29.74
C GLY A 386 -3.51 2.83 -30.04
N LYS A 387 -3.27 1.73 -29.32
CA LYS A 387 -4.11 0.53 -29.36
C LYS A 387 -5.39 0.68 -28.54
N ALA A 388 -5.31 1.31 -27.36
CA ALA A 388 -6.44 1.46 -26.46
C ALA A 388 -7.56 2.35 -27.01
N MET A 389 -7.21 3.39 -27.78
CA MET A 389 -8.15 4.40 -28.28
C MET A 389 -8.62 4.19 -29.72
N ARG A 390 -8.03 3.24 -30.47
CA ARG A 390 -8.56 2.88 -31.79
C ARG A 390 -9.89 2.13 -31.61
N PRO A 391 -10.91 2.36 -32.46
CA PRO A 391 -12.14 1.59 -32.44
C PRO A 391 -11.88 0.08 -32.60
#